data_AF-A0ABD1ZBL6-F1
#
_entry.id   AF-A0ABD1ZBL6-F1
#
_cell.length_a   1.000
_cell.length_b   1.000
_cell.length_c   1.000
_cell.angle_alpha   90.00
_cell.angle_beta   90.00
_cell.angle_gamma   90.00
#
_symmetry.space_group_name_H-M   'P 1'
#
loop_
_entity.id
_entity.type
_entity.pdbx_description
1 polymer ?
#
loop_
_entity_poly.entity_id
_entity_poly.type
_entity_poly.pdbx_seq_one_letter_code
_entity_poly.pdbx_strand_id
1 'polypeptide(L)'
;MAGAEGNGSWQEPSIPKVDLGASGSKNRILKDTGAEKILEAFMLFLQQQQSIERREMLATKSLHAIVEKLDQFDGQDISKYLRMYKKEMKLNRVPKWEMIQTFKLAVVLEIRELVKGLIEHFNDDWEVFSRAMKEEIFLEDSDRVIKRSFLEWME
;
A
#
# COMPACT_ATOMS: atom_id res chain seq x y z
N MET A 1 64.29 -34.99 46.88
CA MET A 1 65.26 -33.96 46.46
C MET A 1 64.76 -33.34 45.16
N ALA A 2 64.55 -32.01 45.16
CA ALA A 2 64.29 -31.07 44.05
C ALA A 2 63.20 -31.46 43.02
N GLY A 3 62.13 -30.70 42.77
CA GLY A 3 61.95 -29.25 42.83
C GLY A 3 61.71 -28.74 41.40
N ALA A 4 60.46 -28.42 41.05
CA ALA A 4 60.11 -27.64 39.85
C ALA A 4 58.67 -27.11 39.99
N GLU A 5 58.48 -26.11 40.83
CA GLU A 5 57.31 -25.24 40.78
C GLU A 5 57.46 -24.31 39.56
N GLY A 6 56.65 -24.55 38.52
CA GLY A 6 56.55 -23.66 37.37
C GLY A 6 55.75 -22.41 37.74
N ASN A 7 56.44 -21.38 38.23
CA ASN A 7 55.91 -20.04 38.43
C ASN A 7 55.81 -19.29 37.08
N GLY A 8 54.83 -19.66 36.26
CA GLY A 8 54.47 -18.90 35.06
C GLY A 8 53.84 -17.55 35.44
N SER A 9 54.67 -16.52 35.60
CA SER A 9 54.22 -15.12 35.62
C SER A 9 53.63 -14.78 34.26
N TRP A 10 52.31 -14.76 34.16
CA TRP A 10 51.63 -14.21 32.99
C TRP A 10 51.84 -12.69 32.99
N GLN A 11 52.76 -12.20 32.16
CA GLN A 11 52.81 -10.77 31.84
C GLN A 11 51.77 -10.48 30.76
N GLU A 12 50.83 -9.61 31.11
CA GLU A 12 49.81 -9.10 30.20
C GLU A 12 50.48 -8.31 29.06
N PRO A 13 50.13 -8.54 27.78
CA PRO A 13 50.72 -7.78 26.68
C PRO A 13 50.27 -6.32 26.76
N SER A 14 51.22 -5.40 26.92
CA SER A 14 50.95 -3.96 26.80
C SER A 14 50.44 -3.63 25.40
N ILE A 15 49.13 -3.38 25.29
CA ILE A 15 48.52 -2.88 24.06
C ILE A 15 49.15 -1.51 23.75
N PRO A 16 49.73 -1.29 22.55
CA PRO A 16 50.21 0.03 22.19
C PRO A 16 49.03 0.99 22.20
N LYS A 17 49.16 2.05 23.01
CA LYS A 17 48.17 3.12 23.11
C LYS A 17 48.13 3.80 21.74
N VAL A 18 47.10 3.51 20.95
CA VAL A 18 46.83 4.25 19.72
C VAL A 18 46.45 5.65 20.13
N ASP A 19 47.37 6.60 19.93
CA ASP A 19 47.04 8.02 20.04
C ASP A 19 45.99 8.31 18.97
N LEU A 20 44.74 8.42 19.42
CA LEU A 20 43.66 9.06 18.70
C LEU A 20 43.99 10.56 18.63
N GLY A 21 45.00 10.88 17.84
CA GLY A 21 45.25 12.21 17.33
C GLY A 21 43.96 12.69 16.68
N ALA A 22 43.39 13.72 17.28
CA ALA A 22 42.19 14.40 16.84
C ALA A 22 42.31 14.75 15.35
N SER A 23 41.68 13.97 14.47
CA SER A 23 41.52 14.34 13.08
C SER A 23 40.06 14.64 12.83
N GLY A 24 39.71 15.91 13.05
CA GLY A 24 38.48 16.55 12.57
C GLY A 24 38.30 16.50 11.04
N SER A 25 39.14 15.74 10.32
CA SER A 25 39.06 15.51 8.89
C SER A 25 38.30 14.22 8.52
N LYS A 26 38.19 13.23 9.43
CA LYS A 26 37.44 11.98 9.13
C LYS A 26 35.93 12.21 8.98
N ASN A 27 35.36 13.16 9.73
CA ASN A 27 33.94 13.54 9.64
C ASN A 27 33.58 14.40 8.41
N ARG A 28 34.58 14.89 7.65
CA ARG A 28 34.33 15.64 6.40
C ARG A 28 34.41 14.75 5.16
N ILE A 29 35.24 13.70 5.18
CA ILE A 29 35.41 12.77 4.05
C ILE A 29 34.27 11.73 4.00
N LEU A 30 33.72 11.34 5.16
CA LEU A 30 32.60 10.39 5.23
C LEU A 30 31.32 10.95 4.57
N LYS A 31 31.06 12.25 4.72
CA LYS A 31 29.88 12.96 4.18
C LYS A 31 29.73 12.94 2.66
N ASP A 32 30.77 12.54 1.93
CA ASP A 32 30.79 12.53 0.46
C ASP A 32 31.10 11.14 -0.13
N THR A 33 30.99 10.09 0.69
CA THR A 33 31.24 8.71 0.23
C THR A 33 29.95 8.10 -0.32
N GLY A 34 30.03 7.41 -1.48
CA GLY A 34 28.87 6.75 -2.09
C GLY A 34 28.12 5.78 -1.15
N ALA A 35 28.80 5.26 -0.12
CA ALA A 35 28.19 4.41 0.91
C ALA A 35 27.14 5.15 1.76
N GLU A 36 27.31 6.44 2.08
CA GLU A 36 26.34 7.22 2.85
C GLU A 36 25.07 7.47 2.01
N LYS A 37 25.24 7.80 0.72
CA LYS A 37 24.12 7.95 -0.22
C LYS A 37 23.34 6.65 -0.40
N ILE A 38 24.02 5.50 -0.42
CA ILE A 38 23.36 4.18 -0.47
C ILE A 38 22.59 3.91 0.83
N LEU A 39 23.18 4.19 1.99
CA LEU A 39 22.50 4.00 3.27
C LEU A 39 21.27 4.92 3.41
N GLU A 40 21.38 6.18 2.98
CA GLU A 40 20.29 7.14 2.94
C GLU A 40 19.16 6.66 2.01
N ALA A 41 19.49 6.25 0.78
CA ALA A 41 18.51 5.70 -0.17
C ALA A 41 17.83 4.43 0.40
N PHE A 42 18.58 3.58 1.09
CA PHE A 42 18.04 2.39 1.73
C PHE A 42 17.09 2.73 2.90
N MET A 43 17.42 3.71 3.74
CA MET A 43 16.51 4.17 4.79
C MET A 43 15.23 4.79 4.24
N LEU A 44 15.34 5.60 3.17
CA LEU A 44 14.18 6.14 2.46
C LEU A 44 13.28 5.03 1.90
N PHE A 45 13.88 3.99 1.32
CA PHE A 45 13.13 2.82 0.83
C PHE A 45 12.38 2.12 1.97
N LEU A 46 13.04 1.82 3.09
CA LEU A 46 12.39 1.18 4.25
C LEU A 46 11.24 2.01 4.79
N GLN A 47 11.41 3.33 4.89
CA GLN A 47 10.35 4.25 5.31
C GLN A 47 9.18 4.23 4.32
N GLN A 48 9.47 4.17 3.01
CA GLN A 48 8.44 4.11 1.98
C GLN A 48 7.68 2.78 2.02
N GLN A 49 8.36 1.64 2.22
CA GLN A 49 7.71 0.33 2.38
C GLN A 49 6.77 0.30 3.58
N GLN A 50 7.20 0.78 4.76
CA GLN A 50 6.31 0.87 5.93
C GLN A 50 5.12 1.82 5.70
N SER A 51 5.30 2.86 4.87
CA SER A 51 4.20 3.73 4.47
C SER A 51 3.21 3.01 3.54
N ILE A 52 3.71 2.20 2.60
CA ILE A 52 2.90 1.36 1.71
C ILE A 52 2.10 0.34 2.51
N GLU A 53 2.77 -0.47 3.36
CA GLU A 53 2.12 -1.50 4.18
C GLU A 53 1.00 -0.92 5.05
N ARG A 54 1.24 0.26 5.66
CA ARG A 54 0.20 0.95 6.45
C ARG A 54 -0.99 1.39 5.61
N ARG A 55 -0.76 1.90 4.39
CA ARG A 55 -1.85 2.31 3.49
C ARG A 55 -2.66 1.12 3.00
N GLU A 56 -2.00 0.04 2.59
CA GLU A 56 -2.65 -1.19 2.15
C GLU A 56 -3.50 -1.81 3.27
N MET A 57 -3.00 -1.79 4.51
CA MET A 57 -3.76 -2.23 5.68
C MET A 57 -5.03 -1.40 5.87
N LEU A 58 -4.95 -0.07 5.74
CA LEU A 58 -6.10 0.83 5.86
C LEU A 58 -7.12 0.63 4.73
N ALA A 59 -6.65 0.40 3.50
CA ALA A 59 -7.50 0.08 2.34
C ALA A 59 -8.23 -1.24 2.56
N THR A 60 -7.51 -2.29 2.99
CA THR A 60 -8.08 -3.61 3.28
C THR A 60 -9.11 -3.55 4.41
N LYS A 61 -8.81 -2.82 5.49
CA LYS A 61 -9.75 -2.61 6.59
C LYS A 61 -11.02 -1.91 6.12
N SER A 62 -10.89 -0.90 5.26
CA SER A 62 -12.02 -0.17 4.69
C SER A 62 -12.89 -1.08 3.82
N LEU A 63 -12.26 -1.84 2.93
CA LEU A 63 -12.95 -2.80 2.08
C LEU A 63 -13.75 -3.80 2.89
N HIS A 64 -13.12 -4.38 3.91
CA HIS A 64 -13.77 -5.34 4.79
C HIS A 64 -15.02 -4.74 5.42
N ALA A 65 -14.91 -3.53 6.00
CA ALA A 65 -16.03 -2.86 6.62
C ALA A 65 -17.17 -2.49 5.65
N ILE A 66 -16.88 -2.24 4.37
CA ILE A 66 -17.90 -1.98 3.35
C ILE A 66 -18.62 -3.29 2.99
N VAL A 67 -17.86 -4.34 2.66
CA VAL A 67 -18.42 -5.64 2.27
C VAL A 67 -19.21 -6.26 3.41
N GLU A 68 -18.79 -6.09 4.66
CA GLU A 68 -19.56 -6.55 5.83
C GLU A 68 -20.91 -5.82 5.98
N LYS A 69 -20.97 -4.52 5.64
CA LYS A 69 -22.16 -3.68 5.85
C LYS A 69 -23.14 -3.68 4.68
N LEU A 70 -22.63 -3.89 3.46
CA LEU A 70 -23.36 -3.66 2.21
C LEU A 70 -23.24 -4.81 1.21
N ASP A 71 -22.52 -5.88 1.58
CA ASP A 71 -22.09 -6.93 0.66
C ASP A 71 -21.20 -6.38 -0.48
N GLN A 72 -20.80 -7.29 -1.37
CA GLN A 72 -20.15 -6.90 -2.62
C GLN A 72 -21.17 -6.17 -3.51
N PHE A 73 -20.70 -5.14 -4.22
CA PHE A 73 -21.52 -4.41 -5.17
C PHE A 73 -21.93 -5.31 -6.32
N ASP A 74 -23.24 -5.49 -6.48
CA ASP A 74 -23.90 -6.37 -7.46
C ASP A 74 -24.53 -5.60 -8.63
N GLY A 75 -24.32 -4.28 -8.68
CA GLY A 75 -24.91 -3.38 -9.68
C GLY A 75 -26.05 -2.53 -9.14
N GLN A 76 -26.70 -2.94 -8.04
CA GLN A 76 -27.87 -2.24 -7.53
C GLN A 76 -27.51 -1.02 -6.67
N ASP A 77 -28.32 0.03 -6.76
CA ASP A 77 -28.18 1.24 -5.93
C ASP A 77 -26.77 1.86 -5.96
N ILE A 78 -26.13 1.96 -7.13
CA ILE A 78 -24.77 2.50 -7.31
C ILE A 78 -24.54 3.83 -6.57
N SER A 79 -25.55 4.71 -6.54
CA SER A 79 -25.47 5.98 -5.80
C SER A 79 -25.31 5.80 -4.30
N LYS A 80 -26.01 4.84 -3.69
CA LYS A 80 -25.88 4.50 -2.26
C LYS A 80 -24.51 3.86 -2.00
N TYR A 81 -24.11 2.92 -2.86
CA TYR A 81 -22.85 2.19 -2.71
C TYR A 81 -21.65 3.14 -2.76
N LEU A 82 -21.54 3.98 -3.80
CA LEU A 82 -20.45 4.95 -3.94
C LEU A 82 -20.40 5.95 -2.77
N ARG A 83 -21.56 6.38 -2.25
CA ARG A 83 -21.63 7.29 -1.10
C ARG A 83 -21.06 6.65 0.17
N MET A 84 -21.41 5.39 0.43
CA MET A 84 -20.90 4.66 1.59
C MET A 84 -19.43 4.28 1.44
N TYR A 85 -19.03 3.84 0.24
CA TYR A 85 -17.64 3.52 -0.09
C TYR A 85 -16.72 4.73 0.15
N LYS A 86 -17.07 5.90 -0.41
CA LYS A 86 -16.34 7.16 -0.22
C LYS A 86 -16.22 7.53 1.27
N LYS A 87 -17.29 7.31 2.05
CA LYS A 87 -17.31 7.63 3.48
C LYS A 87 -16.35 6.73 4.26
N GLU A 88 -16.39 5.43 4.05
CA GLU A 88 -15.54 4.47 4.77
C GLU A 88 -14.06 4.61 4.40
N MET A 89 -13.77 4.83 3.11
CA MET A 89 -12.41 5.06 2.64
C MET A 89 -11.80 6.36 3.23
N LYS A 90 -12.59 7.44 3.32
CA LYS A 90 -12.16 8.68 3.97
C LYS A 90 -11.93 8.48 5.46
N LEU A 91 -12.76 7.68 6.14
CA LEU A 91 -12.61 7.38 7.56
C LEU A 91 -11.27 6.72 7.87
N ASN A 92 -10.85 5.78 7.03
CA ASN A 92 -9.56 5.08 7.16
C ASN A 92 -8.41 5.80 6.43
N ARG A 93 -8.60 7.05 5.98
CA ARG A 93 -7.55 7.89 5.36
C ARG A 93 -6.91 7.27 4.11
N VAL A 94 -7.68 6.51 3.33
CA VAL A 94 -7.23 5.94 2.06
C VAL A 94 -7.15 7.07 1.01
N PRO A 95 -6.02 7.25 0.30
CA PRO A 95 -5.89 8.28 -0.73
C PRO A 95 -6.77 7.97 -1.93
N LYS A 96 -7.22 9.01 -2.66
CA LYS A 96 -8.20 8.87 -3.76
C LYS A 96 -7.82 7.84 -4.83
N TRP A 97 -6.55 7.83 -5.24
CA TRP A 97 -6.05 6.88 -6.23
C TRP A 97 -6.24 5.43 -5.77
N GLU A 98 -5.92 5.15 -4.51
CA GLU A 98 -6.04 3.84 -3.91
C GLU A 98 -7.51 3.48 -3.70
N MET A 99 -8.37 4.45 -3.37
CA MET A 99 -9.82 4.25 -3.35
C MET A 99 -10.36 3.75 -4.69
N ILE A 100 -9.90 4.31 -5.81
CA ILE A 100 -10.31 3.92 -7.16
C ILE A 100 -9.78 2.50 -7.46
N GLN A 101 -8.48 2.26 -7.26
CA GLN A 101 -7.85 0.97 -7.53
C GLN A 101 -8.45 -0.19 -6.73
N THR A 102 -8.86 0.11 -5.51
CA THR A 102 -9.42 -0.85 -4.55
C THR A 102 -10.90 -1.17 -4.86
N PHE A 103 -11.59 -0.30 -5.61
CA PHE A 103 -13.03 -0.44 -5.85
C PHE A 103 -13.37 -1.75 -6.57
N LYS A 104 -12.54 -2.20 -7.53
CA LYS A 104 -12.72 -3.48 -8.23
C LYS A 104 -12.79 -4.71 -7.31
N LEU A 105 -12.23 -4.62 -6.10
CA LEU A 105 -12.26 -5.70 -5.12
C LEU A 105 -13.59 -5.75 -4.35
N ALA A 106 -14.32 -4.63 -4.30
CA ALA A 106 -15.63 -4.52 -3.66
C ALA A 106 -16.80 -4.96 -4.57
N VAL A 107 -16.52 -5.44 -5.78
CA VAL A 107 -17.53 -5.67 -6.83
C VAL A 107 -17.56 -7.15 -7.22
N VAL A 108 -18.76 -7.66 -7.53
CA VAL A 108 -18.96 -9.03 -8.02
C VAL A 108 -18.30 -9.25 -9.38
N LEU A 109 -18.07 -10.51 -9.76
CA LEU A 109 -17.31 -10.87 -10.97
C LEU A 109 -17.97 -10.35 -12.26
N GLU A 110 -19.30 -10.33 -12.31
CA GLU A 110 -20.10 -9.92 -13.47
C GLU A 110 -19.84 -8.47 -13.89
N ILE A 111 -19.52 -7.58 -12.94
CA ILE A 111 -19.32 -6.14 -13.15
C ILE A 111 -17.83 -5.77 -13.05
N ARG A 112 -16.98 -6.70 -12.59
CA ARG A 112 -15.56 -6.46 -12.34
C ARG A 112 -14.77 -6.03 -13.58
N GLU A 113 -15.03 -6.64 -14.74
CA GLU A 113 -14.32 -6.28 -15.96
C GLU A 113 -14.70 -4.88 -16.47
N LEU A 114 -15.97 -4.49 -16.33
CA LEU A 114 -16.44 -3.12 -16.61
C LEU A 114 -15.71 -2.12 -15.70
N VAL A 115 -15.67 -2.39 -14.39
CA VAL A 115 -14.97 -1.53 -13.43
C VAL A 115 -13.47 -1.45 -13.73
N LYS A 116 -12.85 -2.56 -14.11
CA LYS A 116 -11.43 -2.61 -14.45
C LYS A 116 -11.11 -1.75 -15.66
N GLY A 117 -11.88 -1.89 -16.74
CA GLY A 117 -11.75 -1.04 -17.93
C GLY A 117 -11.95 0.44 -17.59
N LEU A 118 -12.89 0.74 -16.70
CA LEU A 118 -13.08 2.10 -16.21
C LEU A 118 -11.84 2.62 -15.50
N ILE A 119 -11.33 1.92 -14.48
CA ILE A 119 -10.17 2.32 -13.66
C ILE A 119 -8.94 2.69 -14.50
N GLU A 120 -8.69 1.99 -15.60
CA GLU A 120 -7.54 2.24 -16.50
C GLU A 120 -7.56 3.64 -17.13
N HIS A 121 -8.70 4.33 -17.12
CA HIS A 121 -8.87 5.67 -17.71
C HIS A 121 -8.90 6.81 -16.69
N PHE A 122 -8.83 6.56 -15.37
CA PHE A 122 -8.93 7.62 -14.35
C PHE A 122 -7.60 7.86 -13.63
N ASN A 123 -7.17 9.13 -13.63
CA ASN A 123 -5.97 9.61 -12.95
C ASN A 123 -6.34 10.21 -11.58
N ASP A 124 -6.70 9.36 -10.63
CA ASP A 124 -6.85 9.69 -9.19
C ASP A 124 -8.01 10.63 -8.82
N ASP A 125 -8.91 10.94 -9.76
CA ASP A 125 -10.10 11.75 -9.50
C ASP A 125 -11.32 10.89 -9.18
N TRP A 126 -11.59 10.74 -7.88
CA TRP A 126 -12.76 10.02 -7.38
C TRP A 126 -14.09 10.58 -7.88
N GLU A 127 -14.25 11.90 -8.04
CA GLU A 127 -15.56 12.44 -8.44
C GLU A 127 -15.87 12.10 -9.90
N VAL A 128 -14.85 12.19 -10.76
CA VAL A 128 -14.96 11.83 -12.19
C VAL A 128 -15.21 10.33 -12.33
N PHE A 129 -14.44 9.48 -11.62
CA PHE A 129 -14.67 8.04 -11.56
C PHE A 129 -16.10 7.71 -11.09
N SER A 130 -16.55 8.36 -10.00
CA SER A 130 -17.88 8.11 -9.43
C SER A 130 -19.03 8.52 -10.35
N ARG A 131 -18.82 9.52 -11.22
CA ARG A 131 -19.79 9.93 -12.22
C ARG A 131 -19.87 8.89 -13.34
N ALA A 132 -18.73 8.50 -13.87
CA ALA A 132 -18.66 7.49 -14.92
C ALA A 132 -19.24 6.14 -14.47
N MET A 133 -18.96 5.71 -13.23
CA MET A 133 -19.59 4.53 -12.63
C MET A 133 -21.12 4.58 -12.64
N LYS A 134 -21.72 5.75 -12.40
CA LYS A 134 -23.19 5.89 -12.41
C LYS A 134 -23.74 5.81 -13.83
N GLU A 135 -23.02 6.37 -14.80
CA GLU A 135 -23.41 6.36 -16.21
C GLU A 135 -23.31 4.93 -16.78
N GLU A 136 -22.19 4.24 -16.56
CA GLU A 136 -21.97 2.87 -17.03
C GLU A 136 -22.97 1.88 -16.42
N ILE A 137 -23.23 1.95 -15.12
CA ILE A 137 -24.22 1.05 -14.48
C ILE A 137 -25.65 1.36 -14.95
N PHE A 138 -25.99 2.62 -15.22
CA PHE A 138 -27.31 2.97 -15.75
C PHE A 138 -27.51 2.45 -17.18
N LEU A 139 -26.45 2.47 -17.99
CA LEU A 139 -26.44 1.87 -19.33
C LEU A 139 -26.55 0.35 -19.26
N GLU A 140 -25.74 -0.31 -18.44
CA GLU A 140 -25.78 -1.77 -18.29
C GLU A 140 -27.12 -2.25 -17.72
N ASP A 141 -27.72 -1.53 -16.76
CA ASP A 141 -29.06 -1.87 -16.26
C ASP A 141 -30.13 -1.72 -17.35
N SER A 142 -30.04 -0.69 -18.19
CA SER A 142 -30.94 -0.52 -19.33
C SER A 142 -30.80 -1.68 -20.33
N ASP A 143 -29.57 -2.08 -20.62
CA ASP A 143 -29.27 -3.23 -21.49
C ASP A 143 -29.72 -4.56 -20.86
N ARG A 144 -29.57 -4.74 -19.54
CA ARG A 144 -30.06 -5.92 -18.81
C ARG A 144 -31.58 -5.99 -18.83
N VAL A 145 -32.28 -4.87 -18.66
CA VAL A 145 -33.74 -4.81 -18.76
C VAL A 145 -34.19 -5.16 -20.18
N ILE A 146 -33.54 -4.60 -21.20
CA ILE A 146 -33.86 -4.91 -22.61
C ILE A 146 -33.59 -6.38 -22.93
N LYS A 147 -32.43 -6.93 -22.51
CA LYS A 147 -32.09 -8.35 -22.69
C LYS A 147 -33.08 -9.27 -21.95
N ARG A 148 -33.51 -8.90 -20.75
CA ARG A 148 -34.49 -9.66 -19.97
C ARG A 148 -35.86 -9.65 -20.64
N SER A 149 -36.36 -8.48 -21.05
CA SER A 149 -37.65 -8.37 -21.75
C SER A 149 -37.65 -9.09 -23.10
N PHE A 150 -36.50 -9.11 -23.81
CA PHE A 150 -36.36 -9.90 -25.03
C PHE A 150 -36.44 -11.42 -24.76
N LEU A 151 -35.81 -11.90 -23.69
CA LEU A 151 -35.89 -13.30 -23.29
C LEU A 151 -37.30 -13.71 -22.84
N GLU A 152 -37.99 -12.87 -22.05
CA GLU A 152 -39.38 -13.10 -21.62
C GLU A 152 -40.38 -13.08 -22.79
N TRP A 153 -40.11 -12.31 -23.85
CA TRP A 153 -40.96 -12.28 -25.06
C TRP A 153 -40.77 -13.52 -25.94
N MET A 154 -39.61 -14.18 -25.84
CA MET A 154 -39.27 -15.39 -26.61
C MET A 154 -39.74 -16.69 -25.93
N GLU A 155 -40.27 -16.63 -24.70
CA GLU A 155 -40.83 -17.75 -23.92
C GLU A 155 -42.36 -17.84 -24.09
#